data_AF-F2EG44-F1
#
_entry.id   AF-F2EG44-F1
#
_cell.length_a   1.000
_cell.length_b   1.000
_cell.length_c   1.000
_cell.angle_alpha   90.00
_cell.angle_beta   90.00
_cell.angle_gamma   90.00
#
_symmetry.space_group_name_H-M   'P 1'
#
loop_
_entity.id
_entity.type
_entity.pdbx_description
1 polymer ?
#
loop_
_entity_poly.entity_id
_entity_poly.type
_entity_poly.pdbx_seq_one_letter_code
_entity_poly.pdbx_strand_id
1 'polypeptide(L)'
;MEAVFVIRNLDKAEKFDPSWRTNAQGLCKNFNSHVKGGVGPFGLWVLASDDLEERTAVFFRVFKTNDTNYVVLMCNDPTRSSYESQIYTPTFAGFVNVDIAKTKTITLRTLIDHSVVESFGAGGRTCILTRVYPKKAIGDDAHLFVFNNGESDIKVTNLHAWEMKTPTMNKLLEQ
;
A
#
# COMPACT_ATOMS: atom_id res chain seq x y z
N MET A 1 -3.36 -7.65 8.88
CA MET A 1 -4.52 -6.72 8.96
C MET A 1 -5.32 -6.75 7.67
N GLU A 2 -6.58 -6.32 7.71
CA GLU A 2 -7.48 -6.21 6.56
C GLU A 2 -8.25 -4.88 6.62
N ALA A 3 -8.32 -4.17 5.50
CA ALA A 3 -8.97 -2.87 5.36
C ALA A 3 -9.87 -2.84 4.11
N VAL A 4 -10.99 -2.12 4.22
CA VAL A 4 -11.92 -1.88 3.10
C VAL A 4 -12.08 -0.37 2.91
N PHE A 5 -11.68 0.10 1.74
CA PHE A 5 -11.73 1.51 1.34
C PHE A 5 -12.86 1.73 0.34
N VAL A 6 -13.71 2.71 0.61
CA VAL A 6 -14.78 3.18 -0.28
C VAL A 6 -14.45 4.58 -0.77
N ILE A 7 -14.37 4.75 -2.09
CA ILE A 7 -14.06 6.01 -2.76
C ILE A 7 -15.36 6.79 -2.97
N ARG A 8 -15.47 8.00 -2.41
CA ARG A 8 -16.70 8.78 -2.53
C ARG A 8 -16.88 9.39 -3.92
N ASN A 9 -15.81 9.96 -4.47
CA ASN A 9 -15.85 10.71 -5.73
C ASN A 9 -14.71 10.29 -6.68
N LEU A 10 -15.05 9.55 -7.72
CA LEU A 10 -14.11 9.11 -8.75
C LEU A 10 -13.79 10.19 -9.80
N ASP A 11 -14.59 11.25 -9.91
CA ASP A 11 -14.44 12.29 -10.94
C ASP A 11 -13.12 13.06 -10.78
N LYS A 12 -12.61 13.10 -9.54
CA LYS A 12 -11.31 13.67 -9.19
C LYS A 12 -10.13 12.85 -9.71
N ALA A 13 -10.33 11.62 -10.18
CA ALA A 13 -9.25 10.78 -10.68
C ALA A 13 -8.48 11.49 -11.81
N GLU A 14 -7.15 11.41 -11.75
CA GLU A 14 -6.27 12.01 -12.75
C GLU A 14 -6.33 11.21 -14.05
N LYS A 15 -6.09 11.88 -15.19
CA LYS A 15 -6.06 11.21 -16.50
C LYS A 15 -4.91 10.20 -16.55
N PHE A 16 -5.22 8.98 -16.98
CA PHE A 16 -4.23 7.94 -17.23
C PHE A 16 -3.60 8.12 -18.61
N ASP A 17 -2.27 8.21 -18.69
CA ASP A 17 -1.55 8.16 -19.95
C ASP A 17 -1.41 6.68 -20.41
N PRO A 18 -1.88 6.32 -21.61
CA PRO A 18 -1.73 4.99 -22.18
C PRO A 18 -0.29 4.43 -22.22
N SER A 19 0.73 5.30 -22.26
CA SER A 19 2.14 4.91 -22.24
C SER A 19 2.58 4.26 -20.90
N TRP A 20 1.83 4.47 -19.82
CA TRP A 20 2.17 3.93 -18.50
C TRP A 20 1.76 2.46 -18.30
N ARG A 21 0.99 1.86 -19.22
CA ARG A 21 0.39 0.53 -19.06
C ARG A 21 1.36 -0.59 -18.72
N THR A 22 2.62 -0.49 -19.16
CA THR A 22 3.64 -1.53 -18.97
C THR A 22 4.63 -1.22 -17.86
N ASN A 23 4.52 -0.07 -17.18
CA ASN A 23 5.50 0.37 -16.18
C ASN A 23 4.84 0.87 -14.89
N ALA A 24 4.14 -0.03 -14.18
CA ALA A 24 3.50 0.29 -12.90
C ALA A 24 4.51 0.77 -11.85
N GLN A 25 5.71 0.16 -11.79
CA GLN A 25 6.76 0.54 -10.83
C GLN A 25 7.27 1.96 -11.05
N GLY A 26 7.59 2.32 -12.31
CA GLY A 26 7.98 3.68 -12.65
C GLY A 26 6.89 4.70 -12.37
N LEU A 27 5.62 4.34 -12.65
CA LEU A 27 4.49 5.19 -12.30
C LEU A 27 4.39 5.40 -10.78
N CYS A 28 4.54 4.34 -10.00
CA CYS A 28 4.53 4.43 -8.54
C CYS A 28 5.66 5.28 -7.98
N LYS A 29 6.86 5.22 -8.58
CA LYS A 29 7.99 6.07 -8.20
C LYS A 29 7.70 7.56 -8.44
N ASN A 30 7.09 7.88 -9.58
CA ASN A 30 6.75 9.26 -9.96
C ASN A 30 5.54 9.81 -9.19
N PHE A 31 4.57 8.96 -8.87
CA PHE A 31 3.34 9.29 -8.13
C PHE A 31 3.31 8.57 -6.77
N ASN A 32 4.41 8.70 -6.04
CA ASN A 32 4.63 8.04 -4.75
C ASN A 32 3.70 8.58 -3.64
N SER A 33 3.85 8.05 -2.43
CA SER A 33 2.96 8.36 -1.31
C SER A 33 2.96 9.84 -0.87
N HIS A 34 3.99 10.62 -1.23
CA HIS A 34 4.09 12.05 -0.90
C HIS A 34 3.48 12.96 -1.96
N VAL A 35 3.40 12.50 -3.20
CA VAL A 35 2.79 13.27 -4.28
C VAL A 35 1.29 13.24 -4.08
N LYS A 36 0.69 14.42 -3.84
CA LYS A 36 -0.76 14.56 -3.75
C LYS A 36 -1.40 14.17 -5.08
N GLY A 37 -2.59 13.58 -5.04
CA GLY A 37 -3.31 13.18 -6.24
C GLY A 37 -4.81 13.42 -6.12
N GLY A 38 -5.52 13.10 -7.19
CA GLY A 38 -6.97 13.24 -7.25
C GLY A 38 -7.68 12.20 -6.39
N VAL A 39 -7.55 10.93 -6.77
CA VAL A 39 -8.03 9.78 -5.99
C VAL A 39 -6.82 8.97 -5.52
N GLY A 40 -6.39 9.28 -4.30
CA GLY A 40 -5.18 8.74 -3.69
C GLY A 40 -3.93 9.61 -3.93
N PRO A 41 -2.81 9.24 -3.32
CA PRO A 41 -2.57 7.97 -2.66
C PRO A 41 -3.34 7.82 -1.34
N PHE A 42 -3.99 6.68 -1.14
CA PHE A 42 -4.65 6.31 0.12
C PHE A 42 -4.37 4.86 0.48
N GLY A 43 -4.24 4.56 1.77
CA GLY A 43 -3.88 3.23 2.22
C GLY A 43 -3.30 3.24 3.62
N LEU A 44 -2.17 2.57 3.80
CA LEU A 44 -1.53 2.30 5.08
C LEU A 44 -0.10 2.83 5.11
N TRP A 45 0.31 3.35 6.27
CA TRP A 45 1.71 3.42 6.64
C TRP A 45 1.97 2.32 7.66
N VAL A 46 2.86 1.39 7.31
CA VAL A 46 3.23 0.23 8.13
C VAL A 46 4.69 0.34 8.53
N LEU A 47 5.05 -0.28 9.66
CA LEU A 47 6.40 -0.19 10.23
C LEU A 47 6.84 1.28 10.27
N ALA A 48 5.98 2.11 10.85
CA ALA A 48 6.18 3.54 10.93
C ALA A 48 6.64 3.95 12.33
N SER A 49 7.55 4.92 12.43
CA SER A 49 7.89 5.55 13.70
C SER A 49 6.82 6.56 14.12
N ASP A 50 6.82 6.94 15.39
CA ASP A 50 5.84 7.84 16.01
C ASP A 50 5.82 9.24 15.36
N ASP A 51 6.99 9.77 15.07
CA ASP A 51 7.27 10.99 14.31
C ASP A 51 7.06 10.83 12.79
N LEU A 52 6.64 9.64 12.34
CA LEU A 52 6.46 9.23 10.94
C LEU A 52 7.74 9.35 10.10
N GLU A 53 8.87 9.53 10.74
CA GLU A 53 10.14 9.73 10.09
C GLU A 53 10.50 8.52 9.22
N GLU A 54 10.44 7.31 9.79
CA GLU A 54 10.42 6.05 9.06
C GLU A 54 9.00 5.58 8.81
N ARG A 55 8.71 5.10 7.61
CA ARG A 55 7.45 4.45 7.24
C ARG A 55 7.56 3.74 5.90
N THR A 56 6.83 2.64 5.78
CA THR A 56 6.57 1.98 4.49
C THR A 56 5.14 2.26 4.07
N ALA A 57 4.94 2.82 2.87
CA ALA A 57 3.60 3.13 2.39
C ALA A 57 3.06 1.99 1.51
N VAL A 58 1.89 1.46 1.85
CA VAL A 58 1.12 0.51 1.04
C VAL A 58 -0.18 1.19 0.63
N PHE A 59 -0.34 1.52 -0.64
CA PHE A 59 -1.43 2.40 -1.04
C PHE A 59 -2.00 2.09 -2.42
N PHE A 60 -3.17 2.65 -2.69
CA PHE A 60 -3.78 2.71 -4.01
C PHE A 60 -3.82 4.15 -4.54
N ARG A 61 -3.77 4.26 -5.86
CA ARG A 61 -4.09 5.48 -6.61
C ARG A 61 -4.97 5.10 -7.80
N VAL A 62 -5.98 5.91 -8.09
CA VAL A 62 -6.93 5.64 -9.17
C VAL A 62 -6.82 6.71 -10.24
N PHE A 63 -6.73 6.26 -11.49
CA PHE A 63 -6.68 7.11 -12.67
C PHE A 63 -7.90 6.85 -13.55
N LYS A 64 -8.35 7.84 -14.31
CA LYS A 64 -9.39 7.71 -15.33
C LYS A 64 -8.78 7.53 -16.71
N THR A 65 -9.21 6.51 -17.44
CA THR A 65 -8.78 6.27 -18.84
C THR A 65 -9.72 6.94 -19.84
N ASN A 66 -11.01 7.03 -19.49
CA ASN A 66 -12.04 7.84 -20.13
C ASN A 66 -13.11 8.18 -19.07
N ASP A 67 -14.26 8.71 -19.46
CA ASP A 67 -15.29 9.18 -18.51
C ASP A 67 -15.94 8.04 -17.69
N THR A 68 -15.82 6.78 -18.12
CA THR A 68 -16.48 5.62 -17.48
C THR A 68 -15.53 4.54 -16.97
N ASN A 69 -14.26 4.55 -17.39
CA ASN A 69 -13.29 3.51 -17.11
C ASN A 69 -12.10 4.04 -16.31
N TYR A 70 -11.65 3.23 -15.35
CA TYR A 70 -10.60 3.59 -14.41
C TYR A 70 -9.51 2.51 -14.36
N VAL A 71 -8.31 2.93 -14.01
CA VAL A 71 -7.17 2.06 -13.72
C VAL A 71 -6.76 2.28 -12.28
N VAL A 72 -6.60 1.18 -11.54
CA VAL A 72 -6.16 1.22 -10.16
C VAL A 72 -4.70 0.77 -10.09
N LEU A 73 -3.84 1.61 -9.54
CA LEU A 73 -2.45 1.30 -9.22
C LEU A 73 -2.36 0.93 -7.74
N MET A 74 -1.71 -0.20 -7.44
CA MET A 74 -1.28 -0.55 -6.08
C MET A 74 0.23 -0.39 -5.96
N CYS A 75 0.67 0.16 -4.84
CA CYS A 75 2.03 0.54 -4.57
C CYS A 75 2.48 0.06 -3.18
N ASN A 76 3.68 -0.53 -3.11
CA ASN A 76 4.48 -0.61 -1.90
C ASN A 76 5.70 0.30 -2.09
N ASP A 77 5.75 1.37 -1.31
CA ASP A 77 6.76 2.41 -1.38
C ASP A 77 7.58 2.43 -0.08
N PRO A 78 8.77 1.78 -0.07
CA PRO A 78 9.65 1.73 1.08
C PRO A 78 10.71 2.85 1.05
N THR A 79 10.56 3.89 0.21
CA THR A 79 11.58 4.94 0.04
C THR A 79 11.89 5.72 1.32
N ARG A 80 10.99 5.69 2.31
CA ARG A 80 11.18 6.23 3.66
C ARG A 80 11.18 5.15 4.76
N SER A 81 11.40 3.90 4.41
CA SER A 81 11.33 2.79 5.37
C SER A 81 12.51 2.72 6.33
N SER A 82 13.61 3.41 6.02
CA SER A 82 14.80 3.47 6.87
C SER A 82 15.61 4.73 6.59
N TYR A 83 16.32 5.21 7.61
CA TYR A 83 17.33 6.28 7.47
C TYR A 83 18.73 5.81 7.14
N GLU A 84 18.98 4.52 7.29
CA GLU A 84 20.30 3.96 7.08
C GLU A 84 20.69 4.08 5.60
N SER A 85 21.92 4.52 5.36
CA SER A 85 22.46 4.60 4.02
C SER A 85 22.70 3.20 3.44
N GLN A 86 22.76 3.08 2.11
CA GLN A 86 23.06 1.80 1.42
C GLN A 86 22.02 0.68 1.59
N ILE A 87 20.82 0.99 2.12
CA ILE A 87 19.69 0.06 2.05
C ILE A 87 19.05 0.13 0.67
N TYR A 88 18.83 -1.04 0.08
CA TYR A 88 18.07 -1.15 -1.16
C TYR A 88 16.56 -1.02 -0.86
N THR A 89 15.97 0.13 -1.21
CA THR A 89 14.54 0.45 -0.99
C THR A 89 13.78 0.67 -2.31
N PRO A 90 13.66 -0.34 -3.19
CA PRO A 90 12.93 -0.20 -4.44
C PRO A 90 11.43 -0.06 -4.19
N THR A 91 10.78 0.78 -4.98
CA THR A 91 9.32 0.82 -5.04
C THR A 91 8.79 -0.34 -5.90
N PHE A 92 7.81 -1.07 -5.39
CA PHE A 92 7.12 -2.12 -6.11
C PHE A 92 5.67 -1.73 -6.36
N ALA A 93 5.12 -2.12 -7.51
CA ALA A 93 3.76 -1.76 -7.87
C ALA A 93 3.17 -2.72 -8.90
N GLY A 94 1.84 -2.75 -8.96
CA GLY A 94 1.08 -3.48 -9.95
C GLY A 94 -0.28 -2.83 -10.18
N PHE A 95 -0.82 -2.99 -11.40
CA PHE A 95 -2.20 -2.60 -11.67
C PHE A 95 -3.16 -3.64 -11.10
N VAL A 96 -4.24 -3.16 -10.47
CA VAL A 96 -5.26 -4.01 -9.85
C VAL A 96 -6.44 -4.15 -10.81
N ASN A 97 -6.70 -5.38 -11.24
CA ASN A 97 -7.86 -5.66 -12.09
C ASN A 97 -9.14 -5.66 -11.23
N VAL A 98 -9.79 -4.51 -11.08
CA VAL A 98 -11.06 -4.36 -10.35
C VAL A 98 -11.95 -3.35 -11.06
N ASP A 99 -13.26 -3.63 -11.10
CA ASP A 99 -14.26 -2.68 -11.62
C ASP A 99 -14.61 -1.64 -10.56
N ILE A 100 -13.69 -0.69 -10.37
CA ILE A 100 -13.84 0.37 -9.37
C ILE A 100 -14.95 1.36 -9.73
N ALA A 101 -15.33 1.47 -11.01
CA ALA A 101 -16.44 2.31 -11.46
C ALA A 101 -17.76 1.83 -10.84
N LYS A 102 -17.98 0.51 -10.84
CA LYS A 102 -19.17 -0.12 -10.29
C LYS A 102 -19.12 -0.24 -8.77
N THR A 103 -18.02 -0.73 -8.21
CA THR A 103 -17.97 -1.07 -6.77
C THR A 103 -17.63 0.12 -5.88
N LYS A 104 -16.88 1.09 -6.41
CA LYS A 104 -16.24 2.18 -5.67
C LYS A 104 -15.48 1.72 -4.42
N THR A 105 -15.12 0.43 -4.37
CA THR A 105 -14.61 -0.24 -3.17
C THR A 105 -13.39 -1.06 -3.52
N ILE A 106 -12.36 -0.97 -2.69
CA ILE A 106 -11.15 -1.79 -2.80
C ILE A 106 -10.72 -2.31 -1.44
N THR A 107 -10.30 -3.57 -1.40
CA THR A 107 -9.82 -4.23 -0.19
C THR A 107 -8.30 -4.33 -0.20
N LEU A 108 -7.71 -4.25 0.99
CA LEU A 108 -6.28 -4.45 1.21
C LEU A 108 -6.09 -5.36 2.41
N ARG A 109 -5.34 -6.45 2.21
CA ARG A 109 -4.78 -7.22 3.31
C ARG A 109 -3.28 -7.01 3.33
N THR A 110 -2.72 -6.75 4.51
CA THR A 110 -1.28 -6.61 4.69
C THR A 110 -0.82 -7.48 5.85
N LEU A 111 0.13 -8.37 5.59
CA LEU A 111 0.88 -9.11 6.60
C LEU A 111 2.17 -8.32 6.86
N ILE A 112 2.47 -8.10 8.14
CA ILE A 112 3.63 -7.35 8.60
C ILE A 112 4.36 -8.28 9.56
N ASP A 113 5.60 -8.60 9.25
CA ASP A 113 6.45 -9.42 10.10
C ASP A 113 7.86 -8.85 10.09
N HIS A 114 8.13 -7.95 11.05
CA HIS A 114 9.41 -7.27 11.24
C HIS A 114 9.96 -6.62 9.96
N SER A 115 10.79 -7.36 9.19
CA SER A 115 11.46 -6.87 7.98
C SER A 115 10.75 -7.25 6.68
N VAL A 116 9.56 -7.85 6.73
CA VAL A 116 8.76 -8.20 5.55
C VAL A 116 7.35 -7.64 5.64
N VAL A 117 6.89 -7.10 4.51
CA VAL A 117 5.53 -6.61 4.29
C VAL A 117 4.96 -7.29 3.05
N GLU A 118 3.92 -8.09 3.23
CA GLU A 118 3.20 -8.74 2.12
C GLU A 118 1.81 -8.14 1.99
N SER A 119 1.53 -7.55 0.83
CA SER A 119 0.31 -6.80 0.58
C SER A 119 -0.50 -7.43 -0.54
N PHE A 120 -1.81 -7.60 -0.30
CA PHE A 120 -2.75 -8.27 -1.18
C PHE A 120 -3.91 -7.32 -1.49
N GLY A 121 -3.90 -6.75 -2.69
CA GLY A 121 -4.95 -5.85 -3.18
C GLY A 121 -6.11 -6.62 -3.82
N ALA A 122 -7.34 -6.16 -3.56
CA ALA A 122 -8.58 -6.70 -4.11
C ALA A 122 -8.72 -8.23 -3.95
N GLY A 123 -8.39 -8.74 -2.76
CA GLY A 123 -8.46 -10.18 -2.46
C GLY A 123 -7.35 -11.01 -3.12
N GLY A 124 -6.17 -10.41 -3.35
CA GLY A 124 -5.01 -11.11 -3.92
C GLY A 124 -4.92 -11.07 -5.45
N ARG A 125 -5.70 -10.21 -6.12
CA ARG A 125 -5.54 -9.95 -7.56
C ARG A 125 -4.20 -9.29 -7.89
N THR A 126 -3.67 -8.54 -6.92
CA THR A 126 -2.32 -7.99 -6.96
C THR A 126 -1.64 -8.27 -5.63
N CYS A 127 -0.49 -8.93 -5.68
CA CYS A 127 0.30 -9.29 -4.51
C CYS A 127 1.66 -8.61 -4.62
N ILE A 128 2.11 -7.95 -3.56
CA ILE A 128 3.39 -7.28 -3.51
C ILE A 128 4.09 -7.62 -2.20
N LEU A 129 5.26 -8.24 -2.30
CA LEU A 129 6.16 -8.47 -1.18
C LEU A 129 7.22 -7.37 -1.17
N THR A 130 7.51 -6.84 0.00
CA THR A 130 8.54 -5.81 0.19
C THR A 130 9.35 -6.12 1.43
N ARG A 131 10.67 -5.96 1.34
CA ARG A 131 11.60 -6.07 2.47
C ARG A 131 12.01 -4.67 2.91
N VAL A 132 12.02 -4.44 4.22
CA VAL A 132 12.36 -3.16 4.82
C VAL A 132 13.14 -3.36 6.11
N TYR A 133 13.95 -2.37 6.49
CA TYR A 133 14.84 -2.45 7.64
C TYR A 133 14.87 -1.12 8.41
N PRO A 134 13.76 -0.75 9.08
CA PRO A 134 13.70 0.46 9.91
C PRO A 134 14.69 0.39 11.08
N LYS A 135 15.03 1.55 11.64
CA LYS A 135 15.88 1.69 12.83
C LYS A 135 15.11 2.15 14.07
N LYS A 136 14.05 2.94 13.87
CA LYS A 136 13.14 3.44 14.91
C LYS A 136 11.89 2.56 15.01
N ALA A 137 11.28 2.20 13.89
CA ALA A 137 10.03 1.45 13.87
C ALA A 137 10.25 -0.07 14.08
N ILE A 138 10.73 -0.45 15.26
CA ILE A 138 11.06 -1.84 15.63
C ILE A 138 10.28 -2.26 16.87
N GLY A 139 9.68 -3.45 16.84
CA GLY A 139 8.96 -3.99 17.99
C GLY A 139 7.80 -3.09 18.41
N ASP A 140 7.76 -2.71 19.68
CA ASP A 140 6.71 -1.87 20.26
C ASP A 140 6.72 -0.43 19.74
N ASP A 141 7.84 0.04 19.18
CA ASP A 141 7.97 1.36 18.55
C ASP A 141 7.47 1.38 17.09
N ALA A 142 7.05 0.22 16.56
CA ALA A 142 6.47 0.12 15.23
C ALA A 142 4.96 0.41 15.27
N HIS A 143 4.56 1.46 14.57
CA HIS A 143 3.17 1.89 14.49
C HIS A 143 2.54 1.57 13.13
N LEU A 144 1.20 1.57 13.14
CA LEU A 144 0.34 1.37 11.98
C LEU A 144 -0.60 2.57 11.86
N PHE A 145 -0.61 3.19 10.68
CA PHE A 145 -1.50 4.30 10.36
C PHE A 145 -2.31 4.02 9.09
N VAL A 146 -3.53 4.57 9.05
CA VAL A 146 -4.31 4.69 7.82
C VAL A 146 -4.19 6.13 7.33
N PHE A 147 -3.94 6.33 6.04
CA PHE A 147 -3.75 7.67 5.47
C PHE A 147 -4.53 7.88 4.17
N ASN A 148 -4.80 9.16 3.89
CA ASN A 148 -5.28 9.62 2.60
C ASN A 148 -4.57 10.94 2.28
N ASN A 149 -3.75 10.94 1.22
CA ASN A 149 -3.09 12.12 0.68
C ASN A 149 -3.61 12.44 -0.74
N GLY A 150 -4.87 12.09 -1.02
CA GLY A 150 -5.60 12.48 -2.22
C GLY A 150 -6.64 13.57 -1.95
N GLU A 151 -7.23 14.13 -3.00
CA GLU A 151 -8.30 15.12 -2.91
C GLU A 151 -9.70 14.52 -2.73
N SER A 152 -9.92 13.28 -3.18
CA SER A 152 -11.17 12.57 -2.91
C SER A 152 -11.21 12.08 -1.47
N ASP A 153 -12.36 12.22 -0.85
CA ASP A 153 -12.68 11.53 0.39
C ASP A 153 -12.64 10.02 0.19
N ILE A 154 -11.98 9.34 1.12
CA ILE A 154 -11.94 7.88 1.22
C ILE A 154 -12.55 7.49 2.56
N LYS A 155 -13.60 6.67 2.52
CA LYS A 155 -14.23 6.12 3.72
C LYS A 155 -13.64 4.74 4.00
N VAL A 156 -13.12 4.53 5.19
CA VAL A 156 -12.79 3.19 5.68
C VAL A 156 -14.05 2.60 6.29
N THR A 157 -14.62 1.58 5.65
CA THR A 157 -15.84 0.93 6.14
C THR A 157 -15.56 -0.24 7.06
N ASN A 158 -14.37 -0.84 6.93
CA ASN A 158 -13.91 -1.89 7.81
C ASN A 158 -12.39 -1.83 7.98
N LEU A 159 -11.92 -2.12 9.20
CA LEU A 159 -10.51 -2.20 9.55
C LEU A 159 -10.36 -3.24 10.66
N HIS A 160 -9.66 -4.33 10.34
CA HIS A 160 -9.33 -5.37 11.32
C HIS A 160 -7.81 -5.53 11.39
N ALA A 161 -7.27 -5.35 12.59
CA ALA A 161 -5.87 -5.60 12.89
C ALA A 161 -5.81 -6.72 13.93
N TRP A 162 -4.95 -7.71 13.67
CA TRP A 162 -4.68 -8.80 14.59
C TRP A 162 -3.18 -8.83 14.85
N GLU A 163 -2.83 -8.93 16.12
CA GLU A 163 -1.49 -9.28 16.54
C GLU A 163 -1.25 -10.77 16.22
N MET A 164 -0.16 -11.06 15.52
CA MET A 164 0.17 -12.43 15.13
C MET A 164 1.22 -12.99 16.07
N LYS A 165 0.94 -14.15 16.68
CA LYS A 165 1.90 -14.86 17.54
C LYS A 165 3.04 -15.43 16.69
N THR A 166 4.23 -15.48 17.28
CA THR A 166 5.39 -16.15 16.67
C THR A 166 5.07 -17.63 16.40
N PRO A 167 5.23 -18.12 15.16
CA PRO A 167 5.01 -19.52 14.83
C PRO A 167 6.18 -20.39 15.31
N THR A 168 5.91 -21.63 15.71
CA THR A 168 6.97 -22.64 15.90
C THR A 168 7.46 -23.09 14.52
N MET A 169 8.68 -22.70 14.17
CA MET A 169 9.33 -23.09 12.92
C MET A 169 10.30 -24.24 13.16
N ASN A 170 10.31 -25.24 12.27
CA ASN A 170 11.27 -26.36 12.27
C ASN A 170 11.36 -27.09 13.62
N LYS A 171 10.24 -27.60 14.13
CA LYS A 171 10.26 -28.47 15.32
C LYS A 171 11.11 -29.70 14.99
N LEU A 172 12.22 -29.89 15.71
CA LEU A 172 12.97 -31.14 15.66
C LEU A 172 12.00 -32.27 16.02
N LEU A 173 11.83 -33.23 15.11
CA LEU A 173 11.12 -34.46 15.43
C LEU A 173 11.99 -35.19 16.45
N GLU A 174 11.47 -35.38 17.66
CA GLU A 174 12.10 -36.27 18.64
C GLU A 174 12.16 -37.67 18.01
N GLN A 175 13.37 -38.21 17.88
CA GLN A 175 13.64 -39.56 17.38
C GLN A 175 13.36 -40.61 18.47
#